data_AF-A0A7S0ZQT0-F1
#
_entry.id   AF-A0A7S0ZQT0-F1
#
_cell.length_a   1.000
_cell.length_b   1.000
_cell.length_c   1.000
_cell.angle_alpha   90.00
_cell.angle_beta   90.00
_cell.angle_gamma   90.00
#
_symmetry.space_group_name_H-M   'P 1'
#
loop_
_entity.id
_entity.type
_entity.pdbx_description
1 polymer ?
#
loop_
_entity_poly.entity_id
_entity_poly.type
_entity_poly.pdbx_seq_one_letter_code
_entity_poly.pdbx_strand_id
1 'polypeptide(L)'
;KPCPMKCSFGGGVKAAEECDHVTCECGHEFCWACGVPRQIPLMHDNRWHKPSCPYHTAIASVSEAPRYLAGCVGCQKMPPGVPCPFFPDDGYPHTYMPRPG
;
A
#
# COMPACT_ATOMS: atom_id res chain seq x y z
N LYS A 1 -2.56 7.29 -10.71
CA LYS A 1 -2.26 7.99 -9.42
C LYS A 1 -0.74 8.01 -9.24
N PRO A 2 -0.18 8.99 -8.49
CA PRO A 2 1.28 9.12 -8.38
C PRO A 2 1.91 7.85 -7.83
N CYS A 3 3.07 7.48 -8.36
CA CYS A 3 3.81 6.33 -7.87
C CYS A 3 4.40 6.68 -6.50
N PRO A 4 4.16 5.88 -5.43
CA PRO A 4 4.71 6.12 -4.10
C PRO A 4 6.25 6.18 -4.09
N MET A 5 6.90 5.54 -5.05
CA MET A 5 8.34 5.57 -5.27
C MET A 5 8.84 6.90 -5.85
N LYS A 6 7.95 7.84 -6.19
CA LYS A 6 8.26 9.13 -6.83
C LYS A 6 9.15 8.99 -8.08
N CYS A 7 8.90 7.94 -8.87
CA CYS A 7 9.64 7.71 -10.09
C CYS A 7 9.32 8.76 -11.16
N SER A 8 10.20 8.89 -12.16
CA SER A 8 10.05 9.82 -13.29
C SER A 8 8.81 9.56 -14.15
N PHE A 9 8.31 8.32 -14.19
CA PHE A 9 7.13 7.93 -14.99
C PHE A 9 5.79 8.43 -14.41
N GLY A 10 5.80 9.09 -13.25
CA GLY A 10 4.66 9.86 -12.77
C GLY A 10 3.51 9.07 -12.15
N GLY A 11 3.38 7.75 -12.37
CA GLY A 11 2.33 6.97 -11.72
C GLY A 11 2.02 5.61 -12.31
N GLY A 12 1.10 4.92 -11.65
CA GLY A 12 0.40 3.78 -12.23
C GLY A 12 -0.78 4.26 -13.08
N VAL A 13 -1.12 3.50 -14.12
CA VAL A 13 -2.34 3.63 -14.92
C VAL A 13 -3.27 2.49 -14.52
N LYS A 14 -4.58 2.73 -14.54
CA LYS A 14 -5.61 1.73 -14.27
C LYS A 14 -6.77 1.92 -15.21
N ALA A 15 -7.33 0.85 -15.76
CA ALA A 15 -8.64 0.92 -16.41
C ALA A 15 -9.75 1.11 -15.34
N ALA A 16 -10.89 1.67 -15.73
CA ALA A 16 -11.95 1.99 -14.77
C ALA A 16 -12.54 0.73 -14.10
N GLU A 17 -12.43 -0.42 -14.78
CA GLU A 17 -13.01 -1.71 -14.40
C GLU A 17 -12.06 -2.61 -13.59
N GLU A 18 -10.77 -2.26 -13.50
CA GLU A 18 -9.76 -3.12 -12.88
C GLU A 18 -9.85 -3.13 -11.33
N CYS A 19 -9.19 -4.11 -10.69
CA CYS A 19 -9.00 -4.14 -9.24
C CYS A 19 -8.22 -2.91 -8.74
N ASP A 20 -8.24 -2.64 -7.44
CA ASP A 20 -7.53 -1.54 -6.79
C ASP A 20 -5.99 -1.56 -6.91
N HIS A 21 -5.44 -2.58 -7.56
CA HIS A 21 -4.03 -2.71 -7.91
C HIS A 21 -3.65 -1.87 -9.14
N VAL A 22 -2.51 -1.18 -9.05
CA VAL A 22 -1.80 -0.66 -10.22
C VAL A 22 -0.32 -0.99 -10.21
N THR A 23 0.21 -1.23 -11.41
CA THR A 23 1.64 -1.34 -11.68
C THR A 23 2.11 -0.05 -12.35
N CYS A 24 3.13 0.60 -11.80
CA CYS A 24 3.83 1.69 -12.47
C CYS A 24 4.86 1.15 -13.46
N GLU A 25 5.21 1.93 -14.49
CA GLU A 25 6.29 1.59 -15.43
C GLU A 25 7.64 1.34 -14.75
N CYS A 26 7.87 1.88 -13.54
CA CYS A 26 9.05 1.55 -12.74
C CYS A 26 9.03 0.12 -12.13
N GLY A 27 7.97 -0.65 -12.39
CA GLY A 27 7.75 -2.00 -11.86
C GLY A 27 7.13 -2.05 -10.46
N HIS A 28 6.88 -0.90 -9.81
CA HIS A 28 6.27 -0.88 -8.49
C HIS A 28 4.76 -1.11 -8.55
N GLU A 29 4.28 -2.11 -7.81
CA GLU A 29 2.87 -2.42 -7.64
C GLU A 29 2.31 -1.83 -6.34
N PHE A 30 1.22 -1.08 -6.42
CA PHE A 30 0.60 -0.44 -5.26
C PHE A 30 -0.92 -0.31 -5.39
N CYS A 31 -1.59 -0.07 -4.27
CA CYS A 31 -3.01 0.24 -4.25
C CYS A 31 -3.27 1.63 -4.83
N TRP A 32 -4.11 1.73 -5.85
CA TRP A 32 -4.52 2.98 -6.48
C TRP A 32 -5.07 4.01 -5.49
N ALA A 33 -5.83 3.53 -4.49
CA ALA A 33 -6.54 4.39 -3.55
C ALA A 33 -5.63 4.96 -2.45
N CYS A 34 -4.71 4.14 -1.90
CA CYS A 34 -3.92 4.54 -0.72
C CYS A 34 -2.40 4.47 -0.91
N GLY A 35 -1.90 3.99 -2.05
CA GLY A 35 -0.46 3.95 -2.34
C GLY A 35 0.31 2.89 -1.57
N VAL A 36 -0.34 2.02 -0.81
CA VAL A 36 0.33 0.93 -0.09
C VAL A 36 0.89 -0.09 -1.10
N PRO A 37 2.14 -0.57 -0.93
CA PRO A 37 2.72 -1.62 -1.78
C PRO A 37 1.82 -2.86 -1.81
N ARG A 38 1.44 -3.32 -3.00
CA ARG A 38 0.43 -4.40 -3.17
C ARG A 38 0.76 -5.66 -2.41
N GLN A 39 2.04 -6.04 -2.39
CA GLN A 39 2.50 -7.27 -1.75
C GLN A 39 2.18 -7.31 -0.25
N ILE A 40 2.03 -6.16 0.43
CA ILE A 40 1.83 -6.14 1.87
C ILE A 40 0.40 -6.58 2.24
N PRO A 41 -0.69 -5.94 1.76
CA PRO A 41 -2.04 -6.47 1.96
C PRO A 41 -2.25 -7.86 1.36
N LEU A 42 -1.59 -8.18 0.24
CA LEU A 42 -1.68 -9.51 -0.38
C LEU A 42 -1.13 -10.62 0.54
N MET A 43 -0.05 -10.35 1.27
CA MET A 43 0.56 -11.31 2.18
C MET A 43 -0.16 -11.35 3.53
N HIS A 44 -0.56 -10.18 4.05
CA HIS A 44 -1.27 -10.07 5.32
C HIS A 44 -2.78 -10.16 5.10
N ASP A 45 -3.45 -9.01 5.05
CA ASP A 45 -4.87 -8.84 4.75
C ASP A 45 -5.18 -7.34 4.60
N ASN A 46 -6.47 -7.03 4.45
CA ASN A 46 -6.98 -5.68 4.23
C ASN A 46 -6.73 -4.67 5.38
N ARG A 47 -6.27 -5.12 6.55
CA ARG A 47 -5.88 -4.20 7.65
C ARG A 47 -4.62 -3.41 7.33
N TRP A 48 -3.81 -3.86 6.36
CA TRP A 48 -2.60 -3.15 5.94
C TRP A 48 -2.84 -2.10 4.85
N HIS A 49 -4.08 -1.89 4.39
CA HIS A 49 -4.40 -0.63 3.73
C HIS A 49 -4.39 0.53 4.75
N LYS A 50 -4.19 1.76 4.28
CA LYS A 50 -4.32 2.94 5.15
C LYS A 50 -5.78 3.14 5.58
N PRO A 51 -6.07 3.70 6.77
CA PRO A 51 -7.44 3.89 7.25
C PRO A 51 -8.38 4.64 6.30
N SER A 52 -7.87 5.62 5.55
CA SER A 52 -8.62 6.36 4.52
C SER A 52 -8.92 5.56 3.24
N CYS A 53 -8.36 4.36 3.09
CA CYS A 53 -8.57 3.51 1.94
C CYS A 53 -9.98 2.86 1.99
N PRO A 54 -10.76 2.85 0.89
CA PRO A 54 -12.05 2.16 0.87
C PRO A 54 -11.95 0.64 1.07
N TYR A 55 -10.75 0.06 0.90
CA TYR A 55 -10.48 -1.36 1.10
C TYR A 55 -9.94 -1.69 2.50
N HIS A 56 -9.76 -0.69 3.37
CA HIS A 56 -9.23 -0.94 4.70
C HIS A 56 -10.26 -1.66 5.58
N THR A 57 -9.82 -2.75 6.19
CA THR A 57 -10.56 -3.45 7.24
C THR A 57 -10.07 -2.95 8.59
N ALA A 58 -10.99 -2.47 9.44
CA ALA A 58 -10.63 -1.97 10.76
C ALA A 58 -9.92 -3.05 11.58
N ILE A 59 -8.77 -2.72 12.18
CA ILE A 59 -7.93 -3.67 12.93
C ILE A 59 -8.75 -4.42 14.00
N ALA A 60 -9.64 -3.70 14.71
CA ALA A 60 -10.48 -4.26 15.76
C ALA A 60 -11.55 -5.26 15.27
N SER A 61 -11.80 -5.34 13.96
CA SER A 61 -12.78 -6.27 13.37
C SER A 61 -12.20 -7.66 13.05
N VAL A 62 -10.90 -7.86 13.24
CA VAL A 62 -10.20 -9.12 12.98
C VAL A 62 -9.56 -9.61 14.29
N SER A 63 -9.88 -10.83 14.69
CA SER A 63 -9.40 -11.41 15.96
C SER A 63 -7.97 -11.94 15.85
N GLU A 64 -7.53 -12.31 14.64
CA GLU A 64 -6.19 -12.83 14.38
C GLU A 64 -5.14 -11.74 14.58
N ALA A 65 -4.21 -11.95 15.52
CA ALA A 65 -3.09 -11.03 15.72
C ALA A 65 -2.20 -10.91 14.47
N PRO A 66 -1.58 -9.73 14.21
CA PRO A 66 -0.53 -9.56 13.21
C PRO A 66 0.60 -10.55 13.37
N ARG A 67 1.07 -11.15 12.26
CA ARG A 67 2.17 -12.12 12.26
C ARG A 67 3.24 -11.70 11.28
N TYR A 68 4.50 -11.95 11.63
CA TYR A 68 5.60 -11.82 10.68
C TYR A 68 5.42 -12.82 9.53
N LEU A 69 5.59 -12.34 8.30
CA LEU A 69 5.56 -13.18 7.10
C LEU A 69 6.87 -12.98 6.32
N ALA A 70 7.65 -14.05 6.18
CA ALA A 70 8.97 -14.00 5.56
C ALA A 70 8.94 -13.48 4.11
N GLY A 71 7.82 -13.70 3.39
CA GLY A 71 7.60 -13.21 2.04
C GLY A 71 7.09 -11.78 1.92
N CYS A 72 6.82 -11.08 3.04
CA CYS A 72 6.33 -9.70 3.02
C CYS A 72 7.51 -8.71 3.02
N VAL A 73 7.59 -7.84 2.00
CA VAL A 73 8.62 -6.80 1.87
C VAL A 73 8.62 -5.78 3.02
N GLY A 74 7.48 -5.60 3.68
CA GLY A 74 7.39 -4.81 4.91
C GLY A 74 8.05 -5.55 6.08
N CYS A 75 7.69 -6.81 6.28
CA CYS A 75 8.22 -7.63 7.38
C CYS A 75 9.73 -7.84 7.28
N GLN A 76 10.26 -7.99 6.07
CA GLN A 76 11.72 -8.14 5.84
C GLN A 76 12.55 -6.94 6.32
N LYS A 77 11.93 -5.77 6.53
CA LYS A 77 12.57 -4.57 7.07
C LYS A 77 12.49 -4.47 8.60
N MET A 78 11.74 -5.37 9.23
CA MET A 78 11.55 -5.42 10.68
C MET A 78 12.55 -6.38 11.33
N PRO A 79 12.77 -6.29 12.66
CA PRO A 79 13.51 -7.30 13.39
C PRO A 79 12.91 -8.71 13.19
N PRO A 80 13.72 -9.78 13.31
CA PRO A 80 13.24 -11.16 13.14
C PRO A 80 12.01 -11.47 14.00
N GLY A 81 10.95 -11.97 13.37
CA GLY A 81 9.69 -12.33 14.04
C GLY A 81 8.74 -11.16 14.32
N VAL A 82 9.11 -9.91 14.01
CA VAL A 82 8.27 -8.72 14.24
C VAL A 82 7.49 -8.35 12.97
N PRO A 83 6.14 -8.37 12.97
CA PRO A 83 5.35 -7.97 11.80
C PRO A 83 5.57 -6.51 11.43
N CYS A 84 5.41 -6.19 10.14
CA CYS A 84 5.40 -4.80 9.71
C CYS A 84 4.20 -4.04 10.27
N PRO A 85 4.36 -2.75 10.61
CA PRO A 85 3.29 -1.97 11.19
C PRO A 85 2.16 -1.73 10.19
N PHE A 86 0.97 -1.41 10.71
CA PHE A 86 -0.12 -0.87 9.89
C PHE A 86 0.26 0.51 9.34
N PHE A 87 -0.21 0.83 8.15
CA PHE A 87 0.12 2.10 7.50
C PHE A 87 -0.78 3.23 8.02
N PRO A 88 -0.21 4.36 8.46
CA PRO A 88 -1.01 5.53 8.78
C PRO A 88 -1.47 6.24 7.50
N ASP A 89 -2.48 7.09 7.63
CA ASP A 89 -2.83 8.06 6.59
C ASP A 89 -1.72 9.10 6.45
N ASP A 90 -1.24 9.32 5.23
CA ASP A 90 -0.14 10.23 4.90
C ASP A 90 -0.53 11.28 3.84
N GLY A 91 -1.83 11.41 3.58
CA GLY A 91 -2.38 12.35 2.60
C GLY A 91 -2.23 11.92 1.14
N TYR A 92 -1.85 10.66 0.86
CA TYR A 92 -1.90 10.12 -0.48
C TYR A 92 -3.32 10.24 -1.09
N PRO A 93 -3.44 10.59 -2.40
CA PRO A 93 -2.36 10.86 -3.35
C PRO A 93 -1.90 12.32 -3.36
N HIS A 94 -2.59 13.22 -2.68
CA HIS A 94 -2.40 14.67 -2.81
C HIS A 94 -0.99 15.11 -2.39
N THR A 95 -0.42 14.50 -1.36
CA THR A 95 0.95 14.77 -0.88
C THR A 95 2.04 14.20 -1.79
N TYR A 96 1.68 13.34 -2.75
CA TYR A 96 2.60 12.66 -3.67
C TYR A 96 2.56 13.25 -5.09
N MET A 97 1.67 14.19 -5.36
CA MET A 97 1.66 14.93 -6.62
C MET A 97 2.64 16.11 -6.53
N PRO A 98 3.45 16.38 -7.57
CA PRO A 98 4.16 17.66 -7.65
C PRO A 98 3.13 18.79 -7.63
N ARG A 99 3.35 19.84 -6.82
CA ARG A 99 2.48 21.02 -6.83
C ARG A 99 2.52 21.63 -8.24
N PRO A 100 1.38 21.97 -8.86
CA PRO A 100 1.42 22.78 -10.08
C PRO A 100 2.16 24.07 -9.74
N GLY A 101 3.25 24.32 -10.48
CA GLY A 101 4.01 25.57 -10.41
C GLY A 101 3.27 26.72 -11.07
#